data_AF-A0A2P2M2V3-F1
#
_entry.id   AF-A0A2P2M2V3-F1
#
_cell.length_a   1.000
_cell.length_b   1.000
_cell.length_c   1.000
_cell.angle_alpha   90.00
_cell.angle_beta   90.00
_cell.angle_gamma   90.00
#
_symmetry.space_group_name_H-M   'P 1'
#
loop_
_entity.id
_entity.type
_entity.pdbx_description
1 polymer ?
#
loop_
_entity_poly.entity_id
_entity_poly.type
_entity_poly.pdbx_seq_one_letter_code
_entity_poly.pdbx_strand_id
1 'polypeptide(L)'
;MTVREALNSSLDEEMSADPKVCLMGEEVGEYQGAYKISKGLLEKYGPDRVLDTPITEAGFTGIAVGAAYHGLKPVVEFMTINFSLQVSRKHEGFSLSMLLEKDYMVQ
;
A
#
# COMPACT_ATOMS: atom_id res chain seq x y z
N MET A 1 -1.98 -10.25 24.13
CA MET A 1 -1.97 -9.70 22.77
C MET A 1 -1.29 -8.35 22.80
N THR A 2 -0.16 -8.23 22.14
CA THR A 2 0.53 -6.94 21.92
C THR A 2 -0.17 -6.16 20.79
N VAL A 3 0.06 -4.84 20.69
CA VAL A 3 -0.50 -4.03 19.58
C VAL A 3 -0.06 -4.58 18.21
N ARG A 4 1.19 -5.07 18.12
CA ARG A 4 1.70 -5.73 16.92
C ARG A 4 0.90 -6.97 16.54
N GLU A 5 0.65 -7.85 17.51
CA GLU A 5 -0.14 -9.07 17.30
C GLU A 5 -1.58 -8.76 16.90
N ALA A 6 -2.17 -7.70 17.50
CA ALA A 6 -3.50 -7.24 17.14
C ALA A 6 -3.57 -6.78 15.68
N LEU A 7 -2.61 -5.96 15.24
CA LEU A 7 -2.53 -5.48 13.85
C LEU A 7 -2.32 -6.63 12.86
N ASN A 8 -1.43 -7.57 13.18
CA ASN A 8 -1.21 -8.76 12.35
C ASN A 8 -2.49 -9.61 12.24
N SER A 9 -3.19 -9.88 13.36
CA SER A 9 -4.45 -10.63 13.36
C SER A 9 -5.52 -9.95 12.51
N SER A 10 -5.67 -8.63 12.64
CA SER A 10 -6.65 -7.88 11.84
C SER A 10 -6.33 -7.94 10.35
N LEU A 11 -5.05 -7.85 9.95
CA LEU A 11 -4.66 -8.01 8.55
C LEU A 11 -4.94 -9.44 8.05
N ASP A 12 -4.63 -10.45 8.86
CA ASP A 12 -4.87 -11.85 8.54
C ASP A 12 -6.36 -12.14 8.32
N GLU A 13 -7.21 -11.64 9.21
CA GLU A 13 -8.67 -11.77 9.14
C GLU A 13 -9.22 -11.17 7.85
N GLU A 14 -8.85 -9.92 7.53
CA GLU A 14 -9.32 -9.23 6.31
C GLU A 14 -8.78 -9.89 5.03
N MET A 15 -7.50 -10.28 5.00
CA MET A 15 -6.90 -10.95 3.84
C MET A 15 -7.48 -12.35 3.61
N SER A 16 -7.92 -13.03 4.67
CA SER A 16 -8.64 -14.31 4.60
C SER A 16 -10.07 -14.12 4.09
N ALA A 17 -10.78 -13.09 4.56
CA ALA A 17 -12.17 -12.84 4.23
C ALA A 17 -12.37 -12.34 2.79
N ASP A 18 -11.43 -11.55 2.25
CA ASP A 18 -11.55 -10.98 0.92
C ASP A 18 -10.27 -11.19 0.08
N PRO A 19 -10.36 -11.96 -1.03
CA PRO A 19 -9.21 -12.20 -1.91
C PRO A 19 -8.69 -10.94 -2.62
N LYS A 20 -9.43 -9.83 -2.57
CA LYS A 20 -9.03 -8.54 -3.16
C LYS A 20 -8.09 -7.73 -2.25
N VAL A 21 -7.93 -8.12 -0.98
CA VAL A 21 -7.10 -7.38 -0.02
C VAL A 21 -5.64 -7.74 -0.20
N CYS A 22 -4.79 -6.83 -0.64
CA CYS A 22 -3.35 -7.10 -0.77
C CYS A 22 -2.54 -6.16 0.13
N LEU A 23 -1.40 -6.62 0.63
CA LEU A 23 -0.45 -5.84 1.40
C LEU A 23 0.68 -5.37 0.47
N MET A 24 0.98 -4.08 0.50
CA MET A 24 2.07 -3.48 -0.29
C MET A 24 2.89 -2.56 0.61
N GLY A 25 4.22 -2.61 0.50
CA GLY A 25 5.08 -1.72 1.26
C GLY A 25 6.54 -2.06 1.11
N GLU A 26 7.39 -1.30 1.79
CA GLU A 26 8.82 -1.59 1.84
C GLU A 26 9.05 -2.72 2.84
N GLU A 27 9.72 -3.78 2.40
CA GLU A 27 10.17 -4.88 3.27
C GLU A 27 9.02 -5.62 3.99
N VAL A 28 7.80 -5.60 3.46
CA VAL A 28 6.61 -6.26 4.05
C VAL A 28 6.57 -7.77 3.80
N GLY A 29 7.26 -8.27 2.77
CA GLY A 29 7.29 -9.66 2.36
C GLY A 29 8.40 -10.45 3.05
N GLU A 30 9.55 -10.59 2.38
CA GLU A 30 10.65 -11.46 2.82
C GLU A 30 11.23 -11.03 4.19
N TYR A 31 11.26 -9.72 4.45
CA TYR A 31 11.70 -9.19 5.73
C TYR A 31 10.60 -9.22 6.80
N GLN A 32 9.38 -9.64 6.46
CA GLN A 32 8.24 -9.75 7.37
C GLN A 32 7.86 -8.43 8.06
N GLY A 33 8.14 -7.29 7.42
CA GLY A 33 7.86 -5.95 7.91
C GLY A 33 8.92 -5.43 8.90
N ALA A 34 9.21 -4.13 8.83
CA ALA A 34 10.22 -3.48 9.67
C ALA A 34 9.95 -3.67 11.18
N TYR A 35 8.67 -3.69 11.58
CA TYR A 35 8.23 -3.91 12.96
C TYR A 35 7.65 -5.30 13.23
N LYS A 36 7.78 -6.22 12.27
CA LYS A 36 7.21 -7.58 12.33
C LYS A 36 5.68 -7.65 12.38
N ILE A 37 5.00 -6.67 11.79
CA ILE A 37 3.53 -6.62 11.70
C ILE A 37 3.02 -7.56 10.61
N SER A 38 3.73 -7.74 9.49
CA SER A 38 3.31 -8.60 8.38
C SER A 38 3.84 -10.04 8.45
N LYS A 39 4.39 -10.43 9.60
CA LYS A 39 4.98 -11.75 9.82
C LYS A 39 3.99 -12.88 9.48
N GLY A 40 4.45 -13.85 8.68
CA GLY A 40 3.66 -15.02 8.30
C GLY A 40 2.70 -14.81 7.13
N LEU A 41 2.47 -13.56 6.71
CA LEU A 41 1.47 -13.26 5.69
C LEU A 41 1.95 -13.63 4.28
N LEU A 42 3.25 -13.45 3.98
CA LEU A 42 3.81 -13.85 2.69
C LEU A 42 3.74 -15.37 2.52
N GLU A 43 4.12 -16.14 3.54
CA GLU A 43 4.04 -17.60 3.47
C GLU A 43 2.58 -18.10 3.34
N LYS A 44 1.62 -17.38 3.91
CA LYS A 44 0.19 -17.77 3.91
C LYS A 44 -0.55 -17.38 2.63
N TYR A 45 -0.32 -16.18 2.10
CA TYR A 45 -1.09 -15.61 0.98
C TYR A 45 -0.30 -15.53 -0.33
N GLY A 46 1.01 -15.72 -0.27
CA GLY A 46 1.88 -15.72 -1.44
C GLY A 46 2.24 -14.33 -1.97
N PRO A 47 3.17 -14.28 -2.94
CA PRO A 47 3.73 -13.02 -3.47
C PRO A 47 2.73 -12.18 -4.26
N ASP A 48 1.62 -12.77 -4.74
CA ASP A 48 0.56 -12.01 -5.45
C ASP A 48 -0.28 -11.14 -4.50
N ARG A 49 -0.19 -11.39 -3.19
CA ARG A 49 -1.01 -10.75 -2.16
C ARG A 49 -0.18 -9.99 -1.12
N VAL A 50 1.12 -10.27 -1.02
CA VAL A 50 2.07 -9.54 -0.18
C VAL A 50 3.24 -9.09 -1.06
N LEU A 51 3.26 -7.81 -1.41
CA LEU A 51 4.17 -7.25 -2.40
C LEU A 51 5.21 -6.35 -1.75
N ASP A 52 6.47 -6.75 -1.87
CA ASP A 52 7.61 -5.88 -1.59
C ASP A 52 7.74 -4.82 -2.70
N THR A 53 7.85 -3.56 -2.28
CA THR A 53 7.93 -2.41 -3.19
C THR A 53 9.30 -1.74 -3.10
N PRO A 54 9.78 -1.09 -4.17
CA PRO A 54 11.00 -0.28 -4.10
C PRO A 54 10.84 0.90 -3.12
N ILE A 55 11.97 1.49 -2.68
CA ILE A 55 12.02 2.67 -1.80
C ILE A 55 11.53 3.92 -2.58
N THR A 56 10.23 3.97 -2.84
CA THR A 56 9.55 5.03 -3.60
C THR A 56 8.10 5.13 -3.16
N GLU A 57 7.88 5.88 -2.10
CA GLU A 57 6.61 5.98 -1.41
C GLU A 57 5.51 6.57 -2.29
N ALA A 58 5.87 7.54 -3.13
CA ALA A 58 4.96 8.07 -4.14
C ALA A 58 4.62 7.05 -5.24
N GLY A 59 5.56 6.20 -5.62
CA GLY A 59 5.39 5.22 -6.69
C GLY A 59 4.43 4.10 -6.30
N PHE A 60 4.70 3.40 -5.19
CA PHE A 60 3.81 2.32 -4.76
C PHE A 60 2.46 2.83 -4.28
N THR A 61 2.38 4.04 -3.73
CA THR A 61 1.09 4.63 -3.37
C THR A 61 0.26 4.94 -4.60
N GLY A 62 0.86 5.46 -5.67
CA GLY A 62 0.16 5.67 -6.95
C GLY A 62 -0.36 4.36 -7.54
N ILE A 63 0.43 3.29 -7.47
CA ILE A 63 0.01 1.95 -7.90
C ILE A 63 -1.14 1.43 -7.03
N ALA A 64 -1.07 1.61 -5.71
CA ALA A 64 -2.14 1.22 -4.79
C ALA A 64 -3.45 1.98 -5.10
N VAL A 65 -3.38 3.28 -5.39
CA VAL A 65 -4.56 4.06 -5.81
C VAL A 65 -5.14 3.52 -7.11
N GLY A 66 -4.31 3.23 -8.12
CA GLY A 66 -4.76 2.61 -9.37
C GLY A 66 -5.39 1.23 -9.17
N ALA A 67 -4.78 0.39 -8.33
CA ALA A 67 -5.29 -0.93 -7.96
C ALA A 67 -6.64 -0.84 -7.25
N ALA A 68 -6.79 0.11 -6.32
CA ALA A 68 -8.05 0.39 -5.64
C ALA A 68 -9.14 0.84 -6.61
N TYR A 69 -8.79 1.71 -7.57
CA TYR A 69 -9.70 2.14 -8.63
C TYR A 69 -10.17 0.98 -9.51
N HIS A 70 -9.30 -0.01 -9.76
CA HIS A 70 -9.62 -1.24 -10.48
C HIS A 70 -10.30 -2.33 -9.62
N GLY A 71 -10.63 -2.02 -8.36
CA GLY A 71 -11.45 -2.88 -7.50
C GLY A 71 -10.69 -3.83 -6.57
N LEU A 72 -9.36 -3.70 -6.47
CA LEU A 72 -8.57 -4.31 -5.39
C LEU A 72 -8.70 -3.48 -4.10
N LYS A 73 -8.21 -4.01 -2.99
CA LYS A 73 -8.23 -3.35 -1.67
C LYS A 73 -6.81 -3.34 -1.07
N PRO A 74 -5.90 -2.50 -1.59
CA PRO A 74 -4.52 -2.48 -1.11
C PRO A 74 -4.43 -1.83 0.27
N VAL A 75 -3.72 -2.51 1.18
CA VAL A 75 -3.23 -1.99 2.45
C VAL A 75 -1.78 -1.60 2.24
N VAL A 76 -1.46 -0.32 2.48
CA VAL A 76 -0.12 0.24 2.22
C VAL A 76 0.62 0.45 3.55
N GLU A 77 1.78 -0.19 3.71
CA GLU A 77 2.67 0.00 4.85
C GLU A 77 3.79 0.99 4.48
N PHE A 78 3.83 2.12 5.20
CA PHE A 78 4.97 3.02 5.20
C PHE A 78 5.86 2.68 6.40
N MET A 79 7.19 2.61 6.21
CA MET A 79 8.13 2.36 7.30
C MET A 79 8.00 3.35 8.47
N THR A 80 7.66 4.60 8.20
CA THR A 80 7.32 5.61 9.21
C THR A 80 6.43 6.67 8.59
N ILE A 81 5.54 7.28 9.38
CA ILE A 81 4.60 8.30 8.89
C ILE A 81 5.28 9.52 8.24
N ASN A 82 6.54 9.82 8.58
CA ASN A 82 7.33 10.89 7.95
C ASN A 82 7.42 10.74 6.42
N PHE A 83 7.36 9.50 5.91
CA PHE A 83 7.44 9.24 4.48
C PHE A 83 6.12 9.50 3.74
N SER A 84 4.99 9.54 4.46
CA SER A 84 3.72 9.97 3.88
C SER A 84 3.72 11.44 3.45
N LEU A 85 4.62 12.28 4.00
CA LEU A 85 4.79 13.67 3.58
C LEU A 85 5.30 13.79 2.12
N GLN A 86 6.08 12.82 1.64
CA GLN A 86 6.50 12.76 0.23
C GLN A 86 5.31 12.50 -0.70
N VAL A 87 4.38 11.66 -0.25
CA VAL A 87 3.14 11.35 -0.95
C VAL A 87 2.22 12.57 -0.97
N SER A 88 1.99 13.22 0.18
CA SER A 88 1.09 14.38 0.28
C SER A 88 1.54 15.55 -0.60
N ARG A 89 2.84 15.90 -0.60
CA ARG A 89 3.35 16.99 -1.48
C ARG A 89 3.18 16.67 -2.96
N LYS A 90 3.36 15.41 -3.36
CA LYS A 90 3.20 15.00 -4.75
C LYS A 90 1.74 14.81 -5.14
N HIS A 91 0.85 14.41 -4.24
CA HIS A 91 -0.59 14.32 -4.54
C HIS A 91 -1.22 15.68 -4.81
N GLU A 92 -0.81 16.74 -4.11
CA GLU A 92 -1.25 18.12 -4.43
C GLU A 92 -0.77 18.55 -5.82
N GLY A 93 0.50 18.27 -6.17
CA GLY A 93 1.05 18.58 -7.49
C GLY A 93 0.51 17.71 -8.64
N PHE A 94 0.27 16.42 -8.38
CA PHE A 94 -0.24 15.43 -9.35
C PHE A 94 -1.75 15.59 -9.58
N SER A 95 -2.50 16.00 -8.54
CA SER A 95 -3.90 16.44 -8.68
C SER A 95 -3.98 17.69 -9.55
N LEU A 96 -3.10 18.67 -9.35
CA LEU A 96 -3.06 19.89 -10.17
C LEU A 96 -2.67 19.60 -11.63
N SER A 97 -1.73 18.69 -11.89
CA SER A 97 -1.35 18.32 -13.26
C SER A 97 -2.45 17.54 -13.98
N MET A 98 -3.18 16.64 -13.30
CA MET A 98 -4.34 15.96 -13.89
C MET A 98 -5.54 16.89 -14.13
N LEU A 99 -5.74 17.91 -13.29
CA LEU A 99 -6.76 18.95 -13.52
C LEU A 99 -6.41 19.78 -14.77
N LEU A 100 -5.13 20.15 -14.93
CA LEU A 100 -4.66 20.90 -16.10
C LEU A 100 -4.66 20.07 -17.40
N GLU A 101 -4.40 18.76 -17.35
CA GLU A 101 -4.48 17.88 -18.53
C GLU A 101 -5.93 17.63 -18.98
N LYS A 102 -6.91 17.63 -18.05
CA LYS A 102 -8.33 17.55 -18.42
C LYS A 102 -8.80 18.80 -19.17
N ASP A 103 -8.33 19.98 -18.82
CA ASP A 103 -8.71 21.22 -19.50
C ASP A 103 -8.07 21.36 -20.90
N TYR A 104 -6.94 20.69 -21.17
CA TYR A 104 -6.29 20.68 -22.49
C TYR A 104 -6.89 19.67 -23.50
N MET A 105 -7.64 18.67 -23.03
CA MET A 105 -8.25 17.64 -23.89
C MET A 105 -9.71 17.96 -24.29
N VAL A 106 -10.21 19.15 -23.93
CA VAL A 106 -11.57 19.63 -24.25
C VAL A 106 -11.53 20.93 -25.09
N GLN A 107 -10.39 21.24 -25.72
CA GLN A 107 -10.27 22.22 -26.82
C GLN A 107 -9.78 21.53 -28.08
#